data_AF-A0A428RU70-F1
#
_entry.id   AF-A0A428RU70-F1
#
_cell.length_a   1.000
_cell.length_b   1.000
_cell.length_c   1.000
_cell.angle_alpha   90.00
_cell.angle_beta   90.00
_cell.angle_gamma   90.00
#
_symmetry.space_group_name_H-M   'P 1'
#
loop_
_entity.id
_entity.type
_entity.pdbx_description
1 polymer ?
#
loop_
_entity_poly.entity_id
_entity_poly.type
_entity_poly.pdbx_seq_one_letter_code
_entity_poly.pdbx_strand_id
1 'polypeptide(L)'
;MDFPVVHVALGNSPLEILPQEVHDLFQSVHDIPMDHESFIPFEIKDFIKATVFGAKDRRFMPPLQPSSTNDTEGGRWTGVPMSPTGIAIAELDTLRDIEAKAGDCELRGCAEFTWNSRVHDPLLLHALSGHRAIHVEPSQVARIATQFIPSTGGRGGGHIIESKMIDYCLTLRFNQGMPDQSLEDTPSSDARLMDAISRRVWAQPSDSQTFNQTLYDPLQFCPIACSIEAKSAASNGDGKLQLSVWVAAWYKRMQKLLPDGSPMVTLPLIRVMGHGWILLFAVHRGHRIEIIGEHEIGNTSTLMGIYVVNSVLRKIADWIDTSYRGWLEHVLLG
;
A
#
# COMPACT_ATOMS: atom_id res chain seq x y z
N MET A 1 -16.48 7.41 18.44
CA MET A 1 -16.66 6.24 19.33
C MET A 1 -15.46 5.31 19.13
N ASP A 2 -15.11 4.49 20.11
CA ASP A 2 -14.06 3.47 19.91
C ASP A 2 -14.69 2.15 19.48
N PHE A 3 -14.18 1.58 18.39
CA PHE A 3 -14.68 0.33 17.85
C PHE A 3 -13.82 -0.82 18.33
N PRO A 4 -14.40 -1.91 18.86
CA PRO A 4 -13.66 -3.12 19.10
C PRO A 4 -13.09 -3.63 17.76
N VAL A 5 -11.82 -4.02 17.78
CA VAL A 5 -11.16 -4.65 16.64
C VAL A 5 -11.21 -6.16 16.84
N VAL A 6 -11.72 -6.88 15.84
CA VAL A 6 -11.78 -8.34 15.84
C VAL A 6 -11.10 -8.90 14.60
N HIS A 7 -10.47 -10.06 14.75
CA HIS A 7 -9.83 -10.76 13.64
C HIS A 7 -10.77 -11.82 13.08
N VAL A 8 -10.95 -11.82 11.77
CA VAL A 8 -11.84 -12.74 11.06
C VAL A 8 -11.03 -13.51 10.03
N ALA A 9 -11.18 -14.84 10.01
CA ALA A 9 -10.56 -15.67 9.00
C ALA A 9 -11.26 -15.46 7.65
N LEU A 10 -10.48 -15.37 6.57
CA LEU A 10 -11.00 -15.20 5.21
C LEU A 10 -11.89 -16.38 4.75
N GLY A 11 -11.65 -17.59 5.29
CA GLY A 11 -12.43 -18.79 4.99
C GLY A 11 -12.31 -19.25 3.53
N ASN A 12 -13.24 -20.12 3.11
CA ASN A 12 -13.29 -20.67 1.75
C ASN A 12 -14.12 -19.84 0.77
N SER A 13 -14.88 -18.86 1.26
CA SER A 13 -15.73 -17.96 0.46
C SER A 13 -15.39 -16.49 0.74
N PRO A 14 -14.20 -15.99 0.34
CA PRO A 14 -13.75 -14.63 0.68
C PRO A 14 -14.74 -13.53 0.27
N LEU A 15 -15.40 -13.68 -0.89
CA LEU A 15 -16.34 -12.70 -1.43
C LEU A 15 -17.66 -12.61 -0.65
N GLU A 16 -18.00 -13.62 0.16
CA GLU A 16 -19.18 -13.55 1.04
C GLU A 16 -18.89 -12.71 2.30
N ILE A 17 -17.62 -12.60 2.70
CA ILE A 17 -17.20 -11.91 3.92
C ILE A 17 -16.73 -10.49 3.60
N LEU A 18 -15.98 -10.31 2.51
CA LEU A 18 -15.48 -9.00 2.09
C LEU A 18 -16.60 -8.12 1.54
N PRO A 19 -16.61 -6.81 1.86
CA PRO A 19 -17.51 -5.86 1.23
C PRO A 19 -17.35 -5.81 -0.29
N GLN A 20 -18.45 -5.52 -0.98
CA GLN A 20 -18.49 -5.52 -2.45
C GLN A 20 -17.47 -4.54 -3.06
N GLU A 21 -17.18 -3.41 -2.39
CA GLU A 21 -16.25 -2.40 -2.90
C GLU A 21 -14.79 -2.88 -3.08
N VAL A 22 -14.42 -4.02 -2.49
CA VAL A 22 -13.07 -4.61 -2.62
C VAL A 22 -13.08 -5.97 -3.31
N HIS A 23 -14.21 -6.42 -3.87
CA HIS A 23 -14.29 -7.69 -4.59
C HIS A 23 -13.33 -7.73 -5.77
N ASP A 24 -13.35 -6.69 -6.61
CA ASP A 24 -12.48 -6.60 -7.79
C ASP A 24 -11.00 -6.58 -7.40
N LEU A 25 -10.65 -5.83 -6.34
CA LEU A 25 -9.29 -5.82 -5.80
C LEU A 25 -8.91 -7.23 -5.34
N PHE A 26 -9.74 -7.85 -4.49
CA PHE A 26 -9.45 -9.18 -3.94
C PHE A 26 -9.28 -10.23 -5.04
N GLN A 27 -10.17 -10.28 -6.03
CA GLN A 27 -10.05 -11.20 -7.16
C GLN A 27 -8.74 -10.94 -7.93
N SER A 28 -8.46 -9.68 -8.28
CA SER A 28 -7.25 -9.35 -9.03
C SER A 28 -5.94 -9.72 -8.32
N VAL A 29 -5.91 -9.66 -6.98
CA VAL A 29 -4.73 -10.04 -6.19
C VAL A 29 -4.72 -11.53 -5.80
N HIS A 30 -5.86 -12.21 -5.86
CA HIS A 30 -5.99 -13.65 -5.61
C HIS A 30 -5.58 -14.47 -6.84
N ASP A 31 -5.99 -14.03 -8.03
CA ASP A 31 -5.74 -14.74 -9.29
C ASP A 31 -4.23 -14.81 -9.62
N ILE A 32 -3.46 -13.76 -9.26
CA ILE A 32 -2.00 -13.73 -9.51
C ILE A 32 -1.25 -14.86 -8.78
N PRO A 33 -1.30 -14.98 -7.44
CA PRO A 33 -0.63 -16.06 -6.71
C PRO A 33 -1.28 -17.42 -6.94
N MET A 34 -2.60 -17.52 -7.16
CA MET A 34 -3.29 -18.80 -7.30
C MET A 34 -3.17 -19.39 -8.71
N ASP A 35 -3.47 -18.60 -9.73
CA ASP A 35 -3.47 -19.09 -11.11
C ASP A 35 -2.07 -19.04 -11.73
N HIS A 36 -1.19 -18.19 -11.15
CA HIS A 36 0.12 -17.87 -11.68
C HIS A 36 0.02 -17.43 -13.15
N GLU A 37 -0.85 -16.45 -13.40
CA GLU A 37 -1.13 -15.95 -14.74
C GLU A 37 -0.71 -14.49 -14.92
N SER A 38 -0.11 -14.19 -16.07
CA SER A 38 0.16 -12.84 -16.59
C SER A 38 0.82 -11.86 -15.61
N PHE A 39 1.95 -12.23 -15.02
CA PHE A 39 2.66 -11.41 -14.04
C PHE A 39 4.16 -11.22 -14.32
N ILE A 40 4.68 -11.81 -15.41
CA ILE A 40 6.06 -11.65 -15.88
C ILE A 40 6.02 -10.97 -17.26
N PRO A 41 6.85 -9.95 -17.54
CA PRO A 41 6.91 -9.35 -18.88
C PRO A 41 7.21 -10.39 -19.98
N PHE A 42 6.51 -10.29 -21.11
CA PHE A 42 6.70 -11.20 -22.24
C PHE A 42 8.12 -11.16 -22.80
N GLU A 43 8.74 -9.98 -22.75
CA GLU A 43 9.99 -9.66 -23.42
C GLU A 43 11.19 -10.43 -22.86
N ILE A 44 11.07 -10.97 -21.64
CA ILE A 44 12.09 -11.81 -20.99
C ILE A 44 11.71 -13.29 -20.95
N LYS A 45 10.68 -13.69 -21.70
CA LYS A 45 10.11 -15.04 -21.68
C LYS A 45 11.12 -16.15 -21.91
N ASP A 46 11.89 -16.03 -23.00
CA ASP A 46 12.87 -17.06 -23.37
C ASP A 46 13.97 -17.17 -22.32
N PHE A 47 14.38 -16.04 -21.75
CA PHE A 47 15.35 -16.00 -20.66
C PHE A 47 14.81 -16.71 -19.41
N ILE A 48 13.61 -16.36 -18.97
CA ILE A 48 12.99 -16.99 -17.79
C ILE A 48 12.79 -18.49 -18.01
N LYS A 49 12.34 -18.91 -19.19
CA LYS A 49 12.20 -20.34 -19.52
C LYS A 49 13.53 -21.09 -19.51
N ALA A 50 14.63 -20.43 -19.87
CA ALA A 50 15.96 -21.03 -19.83
C ALA A 50 16.51 -21.15 -18.39
N THR A 51 16.16 -20.23 -17.48
CA THR A 51 16.73 -20.20 -16.12
C THR A 51 15.81 -20.77 -15.03
N VAL A 52 14.49 -20.79 -15.26
CA VAL A 52 13.50 -21.26 -14.28
C VAL A 52 12.83 -22.52 -14.80
N PHE A 53 13.15 -23.65 -14.17
CA PHE A 53 12.60 -24.95 -14.54
C PHE A 53 11.07 -24.95 -14.44
N GLY A 54 10.40 -25.40 -15.51
CA GLY A 54 8.94 -25.54 -15.54
C GLY A 54 8.16 -24.21 -15.64
N ALA A 55 8.79 -23.11 -16.07
CA ALA A 55 8.09 -21.86 -16.32
C ALA A 55 7.01 -22.02 -17.42
N LYS A 56 5.74 -21.95 -17.02
CA LYS A 56 4.58 -22.11 -17.91
C LYS A 56 4.29 -20.82 -18.68
N ASP A 57 3.82 -20.95 -19.92
CA ASP A 57 3.48 -19.81 -20.79
C ASP A 57 2.46 -18.84 -20.21
N ARG A 58 1.49 -19.36 -19.45
CA ARG A 58 0.44 -18.55 -18.80
C ARG A 58 0.97 -17.49 -17.83
N ARG A 59 2.20 -17.64 -17.31
CA ARG A 59 2.82 -16.68 -16.37
C ARG A 59 3.20 -15.36 -17.03
N PHE A 60 3.37 -15.36 -18.34
CA PHE A 60 3.86 -14.20 -19.08
C PHE A 60 2.69 -13.32 -19.51
N MET A 61 2.82 -12.02 -19.28
CA MET A 61 1.92 -11.00 -19.79
C MET A 61 1.89 -11.03 -21.33
N PRO A 62 0.87 -10.45 -21.96
CA PRO A 62 0.93 -10.13 -23.38
C PRO A 62 2.12 -9.21 -23.71
N PRO A 63 2.69 -9.28 -24.92
CA PRO A 63 3.74 -8.36 -25.34
C PRO A 63 3.27 -6.91 -25.25
N LEU A 64 4.12 -6.02 -24.74
CA LEU A 64 3.84 -4.59 -24.77
C LEU A 64 3.73 -4.14 -26.23
N GLN A 65 2.58 -3.60 -26.61
CA GLN A 65 2.45 -2.96 -27.91
C GLN A 65 3.28 -1.67 -27.91
N PRO A 66 4.06 -1.38 -28.96
CA PRO A 66 4.75 -0.10 -29.06
C PRO A 66 3.70 1.02 -29.03
N SER A 67 3.69 1.81 -27.96
CA SER A 67 2.82 2.97 -27.82
C SER A 67 3.18 4.01 -28.88
N SER A 68 2.22 4.38 -29.72
CA SER A 68 2.36 5.50 -30.67
C SER A 68 2.08 6.87 -30.03
N THR A 69 2.15 7.00 -28.70
CA THR A 69 1.84 8.26 -28.01
C THR A 69 3.12 8.98 -27.61
N ASN A 70 3.33 10.14 -28.25
CA ASN A 70 4.25 11.18 -27.81
C ASN A 70 3.68 11.84 -26.54
N ASP A 71 3.66 11.14 -25.41
CA ASP A 71 3.36 11.75 -24.12
C ASP A 71 4.62 12.46 -23.58
N THR A 72 5.05 13.46 -24.36
CA THR A 72 5.98 14.52 -23.97
C THR A 72 5.16 15.69 -23.45
N GLU A 73 4.44 15.52 -22.34
CA GLU A 73 3.99 16.65 -21.53
C GLU A 73 4.28 16.35 -20.05
N GLY A 74 5.17 17.16 -19.48
CA GLY A 74 5.42 17.25 -18.04
C GLY A 74 6.61 16.46 -17.51
N GLY A 75 7.80 17.06 -17.58
CA GLY A 75 8.92 16.71 -16.70
C GLY A 75 10.19 16.22 -17.40
N ARG A 76 11.28 16.96 -17.18
CA ARG A 76 12.64 16.76 -17.71
C ARG A 76 13.18 15.33 -17.50
N TRP A 77 12.96 14.45 -18.49
CA TRP A 77 13.68 13.19 -18.64
C TRP A 77 14.74 13.33 -19.74
N THR A 78 16.02 13.32 -19.36
CA THR A 78 17.16 13.35 -20.29
C THR A 78 17.62 11.94 -20.71
N GLY A 79 16.80 10.92 -20.49
CA GLY A 79 17.10 9.53 -20.85
C GLY A 79 16.56 9.17 -22.23
N VAL A 80 17.31 8.36 -22.98
CA VAL A 80 16.79 7.70 -24.20
C VAL A 80 15.63 6.80 -23.79
N PRO A 81 14.46 6.85 -24.47
CA PRO A 81 13.36 5.93 -24.19
C PRO A 81 13.83 4.48 -24.27
N MET A 82 13.63 3.70 -23.20
CA MET A 82 13.99 2.29 -23.21
C MET A 82 12.99 1.51 -24.06
N SER A 83 13.46 0.52 -24.82
CA SER A 83 12.57 -0.44 -25.50
C SER A 83 11.80 -1.28 -24.46
N PRO A 84 10.66 -1.88 -24.82
CA PRO A 84 9.95 -2.82 -23.93
C PRO A 84 10.86 -3.89 -23.33
N THR A 85 11.77 -4.44 -24.15
CA THR A 85 12.79 -5.40 -23.69
C THR A 85 13.77 -4.77 -22.70
N GLY A 86 14.22 -3.54 -22.93
CA GLY A 86 15.08 -2.82 -21.98
C GLY A 86 14.40 -2.58 -20.63
N ILE A 87 13.11 -2.22 -20.63
CA ILE A 87 12.30 -2.07 -19.41
C ILE A 87 12.20 -3.40 -18.67
N ALA A 88 11.87 -4.48 -19.38
CA ALA A 88 11.72 -5.81 -18.77
C ALA A 88 13.05 -6.36 -18.21
N ILE A 89 14.18 -6.09 -18.88
CA ILE A 89 15.52 -6.45 -18.38
C ILE A 89 15.87 -5.63 -17.14
N ALA A 90 15.62 -4.32 -17.14
CA ALA A 90 15.87 -3.48 -15.97
C ALA A 90 15.05 -3.93 -14.75
N GLU A 91 13.77 -4.27 -14.95
CA GLU A 91 12.94 -4.86 -13.89
C GLU A 91 13.53 -6.19 -13.40
N LEU A 92 13.89 -7.11 -14.30
CA LEU A 92 14.52 -8.38 -13.93
C LEU A 92 15.78 -8.19 -13.08
N ASP A 93 16.66 -7.26 -13.45
CA ASP A 93 17.90 -6.97 -12.72
C ASP A 93 17.60 -6.41 -11.33
N THR A 94 16.64 -5.48 -11.21
CA THR A 94 16.18 -4.96 -9.92
C THR A 94 15.61 -6.07 -9.03
N LEU A 95 14.74 -6.94 -9.56
CA LEU A 95 14.13 -8.00 -8.75
C LEU A 95 15.14 -9.07 -8.33
N ARG A 96 16.16 -9.36 -9.14
CA ARG A 96 17.27 -10.25 -8.76
C ARG A 96 18.18 -9.65 -7.69
N ASP A 97 18.46 -8.36 -7.75
CA ASP A 97 19.21 -7.68 -6.70
C ASP A 97 18.44 -7.72 -5.37
N ILE A 98 17.12 -7.53 -5.40
CA ILE A 98 16.24 -7.70 -4.23
C ILE A 98 16.27 -9.15 -3.72
N GLU A 99 16.19 -10.15 -4.59
CA GLU A 99 16.28 -11.58 -4.24
C GLU A 99 17.60 -11.89 -3.50
N ALA A 100 18.73 -11.45 -4.06
CA ALA A 100 20.05 -11.67 -3.47
C ALA A 100 20.18 -10.97 -2.10
N LYS A 101 19.69 -9.72 -1.98
CA LYS A 101 19.68 -8.97 -0.71
C LYS A 101 18.78 -9.61 0.34
N ALA A 102 17.63 -10.15 -0.06
CA ALA A 102 16.74 -10.87 0.84
C ALA A 102 17.40 -12.15 1.38
N GLY A 103 18.07 -12.92 0.51
CA GLY A 103 18.86 -14.07 0.92
C GLY A 103 20.01 -13.73 1.88
N ASP A 104 20.75 -12.63 1.63
CA ASP A 104 21.80 -12.17 2.55
C ASP A 104 21.21 -11.77 3.92
N CYS A 105 20.05 -11.11 3.93
CA CYS A 105 19.38 -10.71 5.16
C CYS A 105 18.92 -11.92 5.99
N GLU A 106 18.39 -12.96 5.36
CA GLU A 106 18.02 -14.21 6.02
C GLU A 106 19.26 -14.93 6.57
N LEU A 107 20.26 -15.17 5.72
CA LEU A 107 21.48 -15.90 6.08
C LEU A 107 22.21 -15.27 7.27
N ARG A 108 22.21 -13.93 7.36
CA ARG A 108 22.91 -13.18 8.40
C ARG A 108 22.06 -12.85 9.62
N GLY A 109 20.79 -13.23 9.64
CA GLY A 109 19.86 -12.87 10.71
C GLY A 109 19.72 -11.36 10.86
N CYS A 110 19.64 -10.64 9.74
CA CYS A 110 19.59 -9.17 9.72
C CYS A 110 18.38 -8.63 10.49
N ALA A 111 18.58 -7.45 11.11
CA ALA A 111 17.52 -6.74 11.81
C ALA A 111 16.45 -6.20 10.85
N GLU A 112 15.26 -5.92 11.37
CA GLU A 112 14.09 -5.38 10.65
C GLU A 112 14.45 -4.14 9.80
N PHE A 113 15.21 -3.19 10.35
CA PHE A 113 15.70 -2.02 9.60
C PHE A 113 16.50 -2.38 8.33
N THR A 114 17.29 -3.45 8.39
CA THR A 114 18.10 -3.88 7.23
C THR A 114 17.22 -4.53 6.16
N TRP A 115 16.22 -5.33 6.56
CA TRP A 115 15.19 -5.84 5.65
C TRP A 115 14.43 -4.70 4.97
N ASN A 116 13.96 -3.73 5.76
CA ASN A 116 13.23 -2.57 5.28
C ASN A 116 14.04 -1.77 4.25
N SER A 117 15.27 -1.40 4.56
CA SER A 117 16.11 -0.58 3.66
C SER A 117 16.64 -1.30 2.43
N ARG A 118 16.82 -2.63 2.46
CA ARG A 118 17.43 -3.38 1.35
C ARG A 118 16.45 -4.17 0.50
N VAL A 119 15.30 -4.52 1.04
CA VAL A 119 14.34 -5.44 0.40
C VAL A 119 12.99 -4.76 0.24
N HIS A 120 12.36 -4.33 1.34
CA HIS A 120 10.97 -3.87 1.29
C HIS A 120 10.85 -2.48 0.62
N ASP A 121 11.66 -1.51 1.02
CA ASP A 121 11.63 -0.16 0.45
C ASP A 121 11.95 -0.17 -1.06
N PRO A 122 13.04 -0.82 -1.54
CA PRO A 122 13.30 -0.89 -2.99
C PRO A 122 12.19 -1.61 -3.77
N LEU A 123 11.58 -2.66 -3.21
CA LEU A 123 10.49 -3.38 -3.88
C LEU A 123 9.22 -2.52 -3.98
N LEU A 124 8.86 -1.82 -2.89
CA LEU A 124 7.72 -0.90 -2.87
C LEU A 124 7.94 0.25 -3.88
N LEU A 125 9.10 0.90 -3.85
CA LEU A 125 9.43 1.98 -4.79
C LEU A 125 9.43 1.51 -6.24
N HIS A 126 9.99 0.32 -6.52
CA HIS A 126 9.98 -0.26 -7.86
C HIS A 126 8.57 -0.55 -8.35
N ALA A 127 7.75 -1.23 -7.53
CA ALA A 127 6.40 -1.63 -7.89
C ALA A 127 5.50 -0.42 -8.20
N LEU A 128 5.64 0.66 -7.42
CA LEU A 128 4.80 1.86 -7.52
C LEU A 128 5.39 2.96 -8.43
N SER A 129 6.56 2.75 -9.03
CA SER A 129 7.23 3.75 -9.87
C SER A 129 6.41 4.23 -11.08
N GLY A 130 5.45 3.43 -11.55
CA GLY A 130 4.52 3.78 -12.62
C GLY A 130 3.31 4.61 -12.17
N HIS A 131 3.05 4.71 -10.87
CA HIS A 131 1.85 5.32 -10.31
C HIS A 131 2.13 6.72 -9.79
N ARG A 132 1.95 7.74 -10.65
CA ARG A 132 2.32 9.14 -10.35
C ARG A 132 1.69 9.71 -9.08
N ALA A 133 0.45 9.34 -8.78
CA ALA A 133 -0.30 9.85 -7.64
C ALA A 133 -0.11 9.03 -6.36
N ILE A 134 0.59 7.89 -6.41
CA ILE A 134 0.77 7.02 -5.24
C ILE A 134 2.18 7.19 -4.70
N HIS A 135 2.31 7.42 -3.40
CA HIS A 135 3.60 7.55 -2.74
C HIS A 135 3.79 6.55 -1.61
N VAL A 136 4.97 5.94 -1.57
CA VAL A 136 5.46 5.11 -0.47
C VAL A 136 6.11 6.02 0.57
N GLU A 137 5.47 6.19 1.72
CA GLU A 137 5.99 7.03 2.81
C GLU A 137 6.53 6.15 3.95
N PRO A 138 7.86 6.15 4.20
CA PRO A 138 8.43 5.55 5.41
C PRO A 138 7.83 6.20 6.67
N SER A 139 7.16 5.40 7.49
CA SER A 139 6.29 5.87 8.57
C SER A 139 6.74 5.42 9.96
N GLN A 140 7.98 4.95 10.07
CA GLN A 140 8.56 4.34 11.28
C GLN A 140 8.66 5.28 12.49
N VAL A 141 8.50 6.58 12.26
CA VAL A 141 8.46 7.63 13.29
C VAL A 141 7.08 8.25 13.46
N ALA A 142 6.12 7.88 12.61
CA ALA A 142 4.77 8.43 12.63
C ALA A 142 4.00 7.84 13.82
N ARG A 143 3.64 8.71 14.77
CA ARG A 143 2.87 8.33 15.96
C ARG A 143 1.40 8.69 15.79
N ILE A 144 0.53 7.88 16.36
CA ILE A 144 -0.89 8.22 16.47
C ILE A 144 -1.00 9.48 17.35
N ALA A 145 -1.65 10.52 16.83
CA ALA A 145 -1.88 11.73 17.60
C ALA A 145 -2.81 11.44 18.79
N THR A 146 -2.58 12.09 19.93
CA THR A 146 -3.26 11.79 21.20
C THR A 146 -4.79 11.80 21.10
N GLN A 147 -5.33 12.65 20.23
CA GLN A 147 -6.75 12.86 19.95
C GLN A 147 -7.40 11.67 19.21
N PHE A 148 -6.59 10.81 18.61
CA PHE A 148 -7.01 9.68 17.77
C PHE A 148 -6.59 8.32 18.34
N ILE A 149 -5.96 8.27 19.52
CA ILE A 149 -5.67 7.01 20.21
C ILE A 149 -6.99 6.27 20.48
N PRO A 150 -7.15 5.01 20.03
CA PRO A 150 -8.31 4.20 20.35
C PRO A 150 -8.36 3.89 21.85
N SER A 151 -9.49 4.10 22.52
CA SER A 151 -9.64 3.73 23.92
C SER A 151 -9.77 2.20 24.03
N THR A 152 -8.74 1.54 24.56
CA THR A 152 -8.85 0.12 24.90
C THR A 152 -9.60 -0.03 26.23
N GLY A 153 -10.66 -0.83 26.25
CA GLY A 153 -11.45 -1.13 27.46
C GLY A 153 -10.71 -1.95 28.53
N GLY A 154 -9.37 -1.93 28.56
CA GLY A 154 -8.53 -2.70 29.46
C GLY A 154 -7.63 -1.79 30.31
N ARG A 155 -7.72 -1.97 31.63
CA ARG A 155 -6.97 -1.24 32.66
C ARG A 155 -5.49 -1.08 32.30
N GLY A 156 -5.03 0.17 32.15
CA GLY A 156 -3.60 0.55 32.18
C GLY A 156 -2.85 0.68 30.85
N GLY A 157 -3.52 0.58 29.69
CA GLY A 157 -2.84 0.45 28.38
C GLY A 157 -2.56 1.73 27.57
N GLY A 158 -3.00 2.91 28.01
CA GLY A 158 -2.98 4.15 27.20
C GLY A 158 -1.60 4.50 26.61
N HIS A 159 -0.54 4.44 27.42
CA HIS A 159 0.83 4.74 26.97
C HIS A 159 1.45 3.68 26.04
N ILE A 160 0.99 2.42 26.09
CA ILE A 160 1.54 1.34 25.23
C ILE A 160 1.02 1.48 23.80
N ILE A 161 -0.16 2.09 23.61
CA ILE A 161 -0.83 2.28 22.32
C ILE A 161 -0.27 3.51 21.59
N GLU A 162 0.09 4.57 22.33
CA GLU A 162 0.73 5.80 21.82
C GLU A 162 2.03 5.56 21.02
N SER A 163 2.66 4.40 21.20
CA SER A 163 3.94 4.04 20.58
C SER A 163 3.80 3.07 19.40
N LYS A 164 2.57 2.68 19.01
CA LYS A 164 2.37 1.73 17.91
C LYS A 164 2.44 2.46 16.57
N MET A 165 3.64 2.41 16.01
CA MET A 165 4.00 2.93 14.68
C MET A 165 3.85 1.79 13.66
N ILE A 166 3.87 2.17 12.37
CA ILE A 166 3.95 1.25 11.25
C ILE A 166 5.16 1.57 10.37
N ASP A 167 5.61 0.64 9.54
CA ASP A 167 6.80 0.85 8.73
C ASP A 167 6.57 1.73 7.50
N TYR A 168 5.47 1.51 6.77
CA TYR A 168 5.18 2.28 5.55
C TYR A 168 3.69 2.58 5.38
N CYS A 169 3.39 3.73 4.79
CA CYS A 169 2.08 4.06 4.25
C CYS A 169 2.15 4.13 2.73
N LEU A 170 1.18 3.56 2.04
CA LEU A 170 0.87 3.96 0.66
C LEU A 170 -0.16 5.08 0.73
N THR A 171 0.16 6.20 0.11
CA THR A 171 -0.65 7.42 0.18
C THR A 171 -1.04 7.90 -1.20
N LEU A 172 -2.21 8.52 -1.28
CA LEU A 172 -2.59 9.33 -2.42
C LEU A 172 -1.95 10.73 -2.24
N ARG A 173 -1.07 11.12 -3.15
CA ARG A 173 -0.28 12.37 -3.07
C ARG A 173 -0.53 13.23 -4.30
N PHE A 174 -1.04 14.43 -4.04
CA PHE A 174 -1.24 15.49 -5.04
C PHE A 174 -0.32 16.66 -4.75
N ASN A 175 0.14 17.37 -5.78
CA ASN A 175 0.99 18.56 -5.64
C ASN A 175 2.15 18.35 -4.65
N GLN A 176 2.83 17.19 -4.72
CA GLN A 176 3.91 16.79 -3.81
C GLN A 176 3.52 16.74 -2.31
N GLY A 177 2.23 16.70 -1.98
CA GLY A 177 1.72 16.76 -0.62
C GLY A 177 1.65 18.18 -0.04
N MET A 178 1.85 19.21 -0.87
CA MET A 178 2.01 20.59 -0.43
C MET A 178 0.92 21.48 -1.05
N PRO A 179 -0.09 21.93 -0.28
CA PRO A 179 -1.18 22.71 -0.85
C PRO A 179 -0.79 24.13 -1.27
N ASP A 180 0.26 24.70 -0.68
CA ASP A 180 0.66 26.09 -0.92
C ASP A 180 1.62 26.28 -2.11
N GLN A 181 1.93 25.20 -2.86
CA GLN A 181 2.75 25.28 -4.07
C GLN A 181 1.90 25.52 -5.32
N SER A 182 2.47 26.21 -6.31
CA SER A 182 1.82 26.51 -7.59
C SER A 182 1.23 25.25 -8.23
N LEU A 183 -0.05 25.32 -8.59
CA LEU A 183 -0.79 24.24 -9.26
C LEU A 183 -0.72 24.33 -10.79
N GLU A 184 0.15 25.20 -11.35
CA GLU A 184 0.21 25.50 -12.79
C GLU A 184 0.33 24.26 -13.69
N ASP A 185 1.02 23.20 -13.21
CA ASP A 185 1.20 21.93 -13.93
C ASP A 185 0.35 20.76 -13.37
N THR A 186 -0.56 21.01 -12.43
CA THR A 186 -1.36 19.95 -11.78
C THR A 186 -2.68 19.72 -12.52
N PRO A 187 -3.09 18.46 -12.82
CA PRO A 187 -4.40 18.18 -13.39
C PRO A 187 -5.54 18.81 -12.59
N SER A 188 -6.53 19.39 -13.27
CA SER A 188 -7.63 20.12 -12.61
C SER A 188 -8.42 19.28 -11.59
N SER A 189 -8.51 17.96 -11.79
CA SER A 189 -9.12 17.02 -10.84
C SER A 189 -8.28 16.88 -9.56
N ASP A 190 -6.96 16.74 -9.70
CA ASP A 190 -6.03 16.59 -8.58
C ASP A 190 -5.98 17.89 -7.75
N ALA A 191 -5.96 19.04 -8.42
CA ALA A 191 -6.02 20.35 -7.78
C ALA A 191 -7.29 20.52 -6.93
N ARG A 192 -8.46 20.12 -7.46
CA ARG A 192 -9.74 20.15 -6.73
C ARG A 192 -9.72 19.26 -5.50
N LEU A 193 -9.19 18.05 -5.62
CA LEU A 193 -9.14 17.09 -4.52
C LEU A 193 -8.17 17.56 -3.44
N MET A 194 -7.00 18.08 -3.83
CA MET A 194 -6.04 18.69 -2.92
C MET A 194 -6.64 19.87 -2.16
N ASP A 195 -7.33 20.79 -2.83
CA ASP A 195 -8.01 21.91 -2.19
C ASP A 195 -9.06 21.44 -1.17
N ALA A 196 -9.85 20.42 -1.52
CA ALA A 196 -10.85 19.86 -0.60
C ALA A 196 -10.21 19.20 0.63
N ILE A 197 -9.13 18.43 0.45
CA ILE A 197 -8.34 17.84 1.54
C ILE A 197 -7.83 18.95 2.46
N SER A 198 -7.16 19.96 1.90
CA SER A 198 -6.53 21.03 2.67
C SER A 198 -7.54 21.89 3.42
N ARG A 199 -8.67 22.25 2.79
CA ARG A 199 -9.78 22.93 3.47
C ARG A 199 -10.31 22.11 4.65
N ARG A 200 -10.46 20.79 4.48
CA ARG A 200 -10.93 19.91 5.56
C ARG A 200 -9.93 19.84 6.71
N VAL A 201 -8.63 19.73 6.39
CA VAL A 201 -7.53 19.68 7.36
C VAL A 201 -7.42 21.00 8.12
N TRP A 202 -7.37 22.14 7.45
CA TRP A 202 -7.21 23.45 8.08
C TRP A 202 -8.41 23.89 8.91
N ALA A 203 -9.61 23.40 8.60
CA ALA A 203 -10.81 23.63 9.41
C ALA A 203 -10.77 22.93 10.78
N GLN A 204 -9.80 22.05 11.04
CA GLN A 204 -9.65 21.35 12.30
C GLN A 204 -8.89 22.19 13.32
N PRO A 205 -9.04 21.92 14.64
CA PRO A 205 -8.16 22.47 15.66
C PRO A 205 -6.69 22.21 15.35
N SER A 206 -5.78 23.10 15.77
CA SER A 206 -4.35 23.06 15.43
C SER A 206 -3.67 21.73 15.79
N ASP A 207 -4.07 21.09 16.88
CA ASP A 207 -3.55 19.79 17.32
C ASP A 207 -4.10 18.60 16.53
N SER A 208 -4.94 18.86 15.52
CA SER A 208 -5.68 17.89 14.72
C SER A 208 -5.64 18.24 13.22
N GLN A 209 -4.78 19.18 12.80
CA GLN A 209 -4.62 19.59 11.40
C GLN A 209 -3.80 18.56 10.61
N THR A 210 -4.38 17.38 10.41
CA THR A 210 -3.87 16.30 9.57
C THR A 210 -5.05 15.55 8.94
N PHE A 211 -4.92 15.09 7.71
CA PHE A 211 -5.95 14.23 7.12
C PHE A 211 -6.02 12.90 7.86
N ASN A 212 -4.85 12.38 8.24
CA ASN A 212 -4.69 11.08 8.87
C ASN A 212 -4.74 11.17 10.41
N GLN A 213 -4.52 10.04 11.07
CA GLN A 213 -4.49 9.89 12.53
C GLN A 213 -3.14 10.29 13.16
N THR A 214 -2.23 10.89 12.39
CA THR A 214 -0.86 11.24 12.81
C THR A 214 -0.52 12.67 12.41
N LEU A 215 0.21 13.37 13.28
CA LEU A 215 0.77 14.71 13.01
C LEU A 215 2.14 14.65 12.32
N TYR A 216 2.49 13.51 11.71
CA TYR A 216 3.71 13.40 10.92
C TYR A 216 3.56 14.21 9.62
N ASP A 217 4.35 15.28 9.47
CA ASP A 217 4.20 16.28 8.40
C ASP A 217 4.06 15.70 6.98
N PRO A 218 4.86 14.69 6.56
CA PRO A 218 4.72 14.10 5.22
C PRO A 218 3.35 13.47 4.94
N LEU A 219 2.61 13.11 5.99
CA LEU A 219 1.27 12.52 5.93
C LEU A 219 0.16 13.55 6.20
N GLN A 220 0.48 14.84 6.39
CA GLN A 220 -0.51 15.85 6.79
C GLN A 220 -1.65 16.01 5.77
N PHE A 221 -1.33 16.03 4.48
CA PHE A 221 -2.29 16.20 3.38
C PHE A 221 -2.32 15.00 2.42
N CYS A 222 -1.70 13.88 2.78
CA CYS A 222 -1.58 12.69 1.93
C CYS A 222 -2.43 11.56 2.51
N PRO A 223 -3.70 11.37 2.08
CA PRO A 223 -4.56 10.30 2.59
C PRO A 223 -3.90 8.92 2.52
N ILE A 224 -3.81 8.23 3.66
CA ILE A 224 -3.30 6.85 3.75
C ILE A 224 -4.35 5.89 3.19
N ALA A 225 -3.98 5.11 2.18
CA ALA A 225 -4.86 4.15 1.51
C ALA A 225 -4.45 2.68 1.76
N CYS A 226 -3.19 2.42 2.11
CA CYS A 226 -2.72 1.11 2.57
C CYS A 226 -1.66 1.29 3.65
N SER A 227 -1.73 0.50 4.71
CA SER A 227 -0.74 0.51 5.80
C SER A 227 0.08 -0.78 5.79
N ILE A 228 1.40 -0.66 5.97
CA ILE A 228 2.34 -1.79 5.89
C ILE A 228 3.12 -1.89 7.19
N GLU A 229 3.11 -3.07 7.79
CA GLU A 229 3.95 -3.42 8.93
C GLU A 229 4.88 -4.56 8.54
N ALA A 230 6.18 -4.35 8.71
CA ALA A 230 7.20 -5.33 8.43
C ALA A 230 7.85 -5.83 9.72
N LYS A 231 8.17 -7.12 9.73
CA LYS A 231 8.87 -7.79 10.81
C LYS A 231 9.95 -8.67 10.24
N SER A 232 11.10 -8.73 10.91
CA SER A 232 12.06 -9.81 10.62
C SER A 232 11.46 -11.16 11.05
N ALA A 233 11.84 -12.25 10.39
CA ALA A 233 11.35 -13.59 10.73
C ALA A 233 11.68 -14.00 12.18
N ALA A 234 12.70 -13.40 12.78
CA ALA A 234 13.13 -13.64 14.15
C ALA A 234 12.38 -12.77 15.20
N SER A 235 11.50 -11.87 14.78
CA SER A 235 10.80 -10.99 15.70
C SER A 235 9.65 -11.71 16.41
N ASN A 236 9.50 -11.48 17.71
CA ASN A 236 8.36 -11.96 18.50
C ASN A 236 7.18 -10.95 18.52
N GLY A 237 7.25 -9.90 17.71
CA GLY A 237 6.27 -8.80 17.70
C GLY A 237 5.04 -9.14 16.87
N ASP A 238 3.86 -8.87 17.43
CA ASP A 238 2.61 -9.03 16.69
C ASP A 238 2.36 -7.83 15.77
N GLY A 239 2.90 -7.90 14.55
CA GLY A 239 2.65 -6.88 13.51
C GLY A 239 1.17 -6.72 13.16
N LYS A 240 0.35 -7.76 13.39
CA LYS A 240 -1.11 -7.68 13.21
C LYS A 240 -1.74 -6.74 14.22
N LEU A 241 -1.29 -6.78 15.48
CA LEU A 241 -1.73 -5.86 16.52
C LEU A 241 -1.36 -4.41 16.20
N GLN A 242 -0.18 -4.15 15.65
CA GLN A 242 0.23 -2.80 15.23
C GLN A 242 -0.69 -2.26 14.13
N LEU A 243 -0.94 -3.05 13.09
CA LEU A 243 -1.89 -2.72 12.03
C LEU A 243 -3.31 -2.47 12.57
N SER A 244 -3.79 -3.33 13.46
CA SER A 244 -5.11 -3.18 14.12
C SER A 244 -5.25 -1.86 14.87
N VAL A 245 -4.24 -1.49 15.66
CA VAL A 245 -4.24 -0.22 16.41
C VAL A 245 -4.18 0.98 15.47
N TRP A 246 -3.30 0.92 14.46
CA TRP A 246 -3.12 1.99 13.49
C TRP A 246 -4.40 2.27 12.69
N VAL A 247 -5.06 1.23 12.18
CA VAL A 247 -6.28 1.38 11.37
C VAL A 247 -7.50 1.75 12.22
N ALA A 248 -7.56 1.31 13.48
CA ALA A 248 -8.61 1.77 14.40
C ALA A 248 -8.52 3.27 14.68
N ALA A 249 -7.30 3.79 14.84
CA ALA A 249 -7.06 5.22 14.94
C ALA A 249 -7.43 5.96 13.65
N TRP A 250 -7.15 5.37 12.48
CA TRP A 250 -7.55 5.91 11.18
C TRP A 250 -9.08 6.02 11.06
N TYR A 251 -9.85 4.98 11.37
CA TYR A 251 -11.32 5.04 11.34
C TYR A 251 -11.87 6.08 12.34
N LYS A 252 -11.28 6.15 13.54
CA LYS A 252 -11.62 7.19 14.53
C LYS A 252 -11.35 8.60 14.00
N ARG A 253 -10.26 8.79 13.24
CA ARG A 253 -9.97 10.06 12.57
C ARG A 253 -11.00 10.37 11.50
N MET A 254 -11.28 9.43 10.60
CA MET A 254 -12.23 9.63 9.50
C MET A 254 -13.61 10.03 10.00
N GLN A 255 -14.09 9.43 11.09
CA GLN A 255 -15.35 9.83 11.71
C GLN A 255 -15.38 11.26 12.25
N LYS A 256 -14.23 11.79 12.65
CA LYS A 256 -14.12 13.19 13.12
C LYS A 256 -13.94 14.18 11.96
N LEU A 257 -13.32 13.73 10.86
CA LEU A 257 -12.96 14.57 9.73
C LEU A 257 -14.08 14.67 8.69
N LEU A 258 -14.77 13.56 8.41
CA LEU A 258 -15.79 13.45 7.40
C LEU A 258 -17.18 13.81 7.94
N PRO A 259 -18.12 14.24 7.09
CA PRO A 259 -19.52 14.45 7.50
C PRO A 259 -20.13 13.20 8.13
N ASP A 260 -21.06 13.39 9.08
CA ASP A 260 -21.79 12.30 9.71
C ASP A 260 -22.53 11.46 8.66
N GLY A 261 -22.42 10.13 8.78
CA GLY A 261 -23.03 9.19 7.84
C GLY A 261 -22.22 8.93 6.57
N SER A 262 -21.04 9.54 6.40
CA SER A 262 -20.15 9.23 5.28
C SER A 262 -19.80 7.73 5.26
N PRO A 263 -19.81 7.07 4.08
CA PRO A 263 -19.42 5.67 3.98
C PRO A 263 -17.94 5.51 4.36
N MET A 264 -17.62 4.49 5.15
CA MET A 264 -16.25 4.15 5.52
C MET A 264 -15.70 3.14 4.51
N VAL A 265 -14.58 3.48 3.86
CA VAL A 265 -13.90 2.58 2.92
C VAL A 265 -13.23 1.41 3.65
N THR A 266 -13.24 0.24 3.01
CA THR A 266 -12.42 -0.91 3.39
C THR A 266 -10.97 -0.67 3.00
N LEU A 267 -10.03 -0.76 3.94
CA LEU A 267 -8.61 -0.52 3.68
C LEU A 267 -7.81 -1.82 3.55
N PRO A 268 -7.02 -2.01 2.48
CA PRO A 268 -6.00 -3.04 2.45
C PRO A 268 -4.89 -2.74 3.48
N LEU A 269 -4.38 -3.77 4.12
CA LEU A 269 -3.23 -3.71 5.01
C LEU A 269 -2.25 -4.81 4.62
N ILE A 270 -0.95 -4.52 4.64
CA ILE A 270 0.09 -5.49 4.31
C ILE A 270 0.90 -5.79 5.57
N ARG A 271 1.05 -7.08 5.86
CA ARG A 271 1.97 -7.58 6.87
C ARG A 271 3.10 -8.32 6.16
N VAL A 272 4.33 -7.93 6.45
CA VAL A 272 5.53 -8.59 5.93
C VAL A 272 6.26 -9.29 7.08
N MET A 273 6.64 -10.55 6.89
CA MET A 273 7.43 -11.32 7.85
C MET A 273 8.60 -12.01 7.17
N GLY A 274 9.80 -11.43 7.29
CA GLY A 274 10.97 -11.86 6.55
C GLY A 274 10.66 -11.88 5.05
N HIS A 275 10.59 -13.08 4.48
CA HIS A 275 10.23 -13.25 3.08
C HIS A 275 8.75 -13.15 2.76
N GLY A 276 7.85 -13.47 3.71
CA GLY A 276 6.42 -13.63 3.42
C GLY A 276 5.65 -12.32 3.38
N TRP A 277 4.80 -12.14 2.37
CA TRP A 277 3.91 -10.99 2.22
C TRP A 277 2.45 -11.43 2.36
N ILE A 278 1.73 -10.77 3.25
CA ILE A 278 0.35 -11.13 3.61
C ILE A 278 -0.54 -9.89 3.46
N LEU A 279 -1.65 -10.04 2.75
CA LEU A 279 -2.72 -9.07 2.65
C LEU A 279 -3.81 -9.33 3.69
N LEU A 280 -4.29 -8.25 4.28
CA LEU A 280 -5.43 -8.17 5.20
C LEU A 280 -6.35 -7.06 4.71
N PHE A 281 -7.62 -7.09 5.13
CA PHE A 281 -8.57 -6.02 4.90
C PHE A 281 -9.14 -5.53 6.24
N ALA A 282 -9.08 -4.23 6.49
CA ALA A 282 -9.80 -3.60 7.58
C ALA A 282 -11.17 -3.15 7.08
N VAL A 283 -12.22 -3.65 7.73
CA VAL A 283 -13.61 -3.36 7.37
C VAL A 283 -14.33 -2.73 8.55
N HIS A 284 -14.93 -1.56 8.34
CA HIS A 284 -15.78 -0.91 9.34
C HIS A 284 -17.22 -1.44 9.26
N ARG A 285 -17.67 -2.16 10.28
CA ARG A 285 -19.03 -2.76 10.35
C ARG A 285 -20.05 -1.91 11.10
N GLY A 286 -19.78 -0.62 11.31
CA GLY A 286 -20.65 0.27 12.07
C GLY A 286 -20.37 0.24 13.57
N HIS A 287 -20.40 -0.93 14.20
CA HIS A 287 -20.16 -1.10 15.65
C HIS A 287 -18.84 -1.80 16.00
N ARG A 288 -18.06 -2.23 15.00
CA ARG A 288 -16.75 -2.88 15.17
C ARG A 288 -15.90 -2.71 13.92
N ILE A 289 -14.60 -2.95 14.06
CA ILE A 289 -13.67 -3.09 12.95
C ILE A 289 -13.30 -4.56 12.82
N GLU A 290 -13.44 -5.13 11.63
CA GLU A 290 -12.99 -6.49 11.32
C GLU A 290 -11.68 -6.40 10.53
N ILE A 291 -10.65 -7.10 11.00
CA ILE A 291 -9.43 -7.35 10.24
C ILE A 291 -9.54 -8.74 9.64
N ILE A 292 -9.90 -8.78 8.35
CA ILE A 292 -10.18 -9.99 7.59
C ILE A 292 -8.91 -10.44 6.86
N GLY A 293 -8.55 -11.72 7.00
CA GLY A 293 -7.37 -12.32 6.37
C GLY A 293 -7.03 -13.66 7.02
N GLU A 294 -5.80 -14.18 6.94
CA GLU A 294 -4.64 -13.74 6.17
C GLU A 294 -4.71 -14.26 4.73
N HIS A 295 -4.28 -13.46 3.75
CA HIS A 295 -4.14 -13.89 2.35
C HIS A 295 -2.67 -13.76 1.91
N GLU A 296 -2.00 -14.86 1.57
CA GLU A 296 -0.62 -14.83 1.10
C GLU A 296 -0.55 -14.26 -0.32
N ILE A 297 0.28 -13.23 -0.51
CA ILE A 297 0.42 -12.48 -1.77
C ILE A 297 1.83 -12.58 -2.36
N GLY A 298 2.57 -13.63 -1.99
CA GLY A 298 3.90 -13.94 -2.50
C GLY A 298 5.01 -13.82 -1.46
N ASN A 299 6.25 -13.95 -1.92
CA ASN A 299 7.43 -13.94 -1.06
C ASN A 299 8.67 -13.33 -1.75
N THR A 300 9.66 -12.93 -0.97
CA THR A 300 10.95 -12.42 -1.48
C THR A 300 12.08 -13.46 -1.49
N SER A 301 11.79 -14.75 -1.28
CA SER A 301 12.81 -15.81 -1.26
C SER A 301 13.14 -16.36 -2.64
N THR A 302 12.32 -16.05 -3.64
CA THR A 302 12.52 -16.46 -5.03
C THR A 302 12.15 -15.34 -5.98
N LEU A 303 12.82 -15.27 -7.14
CA LEU A 303 12.50 -14.32 -8.21
C LEU A 303 11.01 -14.37 -8.62
N MET A 304 10.43 -15.58 -8.70
CA MET A 304 9.02 -15.75 -9.05
C MET A 304 8.09 -15.20 -7.97
N GLY A 305 8.41 -15.43 -6.70
CA GLY A 305 7.68 -14.84 -5.59
C GLY A 305 7.73 -13.31 -5.63
N ILE A 306 8.89 -12.73 -5.95
CA ILE A 306 9.06 -11.27 -6.02
C ILE A 306 8.23 -10.68 -7.17
N TYR A 307 8.19 -11.34 -8.34
CA TYR A 307 7.31 -10.92 -9.44
C TYR A 307 5.82 -10.96 -9.06
N VAL A 308 5.40 -11.94 -8.26
CA VAL A 308 4.03 -12.00 -7.71
C VAL A 308 3.76 -10.82 -6.77
N VAL A 309 4.65 -10.57 -5.79
CA VAL A 309 4.52 -9.42 -4.86
C VAL A 309 4.47 -8.10 -5.63
N ASN A 310 5.40 -7.89 -6.57
CA ASN A 310 5.46 -6.71 -7.42
C ASN A 310 4.14 -6.48 -8.17
N SER A 311 3.55 -7.54 -8.72
CA SER A 311 2.29 -7.46 -9.47
C SER A 311 1.09 -7.18 -8.56
N VAL A 312 1.04 -7.78 -7.37
CA VAL A 312 0.00 -7.50 -6.38
C VAL A 312 0.10 -6.05 -5.87
N LEU A 313 1.30 -5.55 -5.59
CA LEU A 313 1.51 -4.16 -5.17
C LEU A 313 1.01 -3.17 -6.25
N ARG A 314 1.23 -3.48 -7.53
CA ARG A 314 0.67 -2.70 -8.65
C ARG A 314 -0.86 -2.73 -8.68
N LYS A 315 -1.49 -3.88 -8.41
CA LYS A 315 -2.97 -3.97 -8.31
C LYS A 315 -3.54 -3.19 -7.13
N ILE A 316 -2.83 -3.17 -6.00
CA ILE A 316 -3.19 -2.33 -4.86
C ILE A 316 -3.07 -0.86 -5.26
N ALA A 317 -1.98 -0.45 -5.93
CA ALA A 317 -1.80 0.91 -6.41
C ALA A 317 -2.89 1.34 -7.43
N ASP A 318 -3.27 0.45 -8.37
CA ASP A 318 -4.39 0.67 -9.30
C ASP A 318 -5.69 0.92 -8.53
N TRP A 319 -5.99 0.11 -7.50
CA TRP A 319 -7.17 0.30 -6.65
C TRP A 319 -7.13 1.60 -5.85
N ILE A 320 -5.93 2.02 -5.38
CA ILE A 320 -5.78 3.31 -4.69
C ILE A 320 -6.11 4.46 -5.65
N ASP A 321 -5.58 4.41 -6.87
CA ASP A 321 -5.75 5.47 -7.86
C ASP A 321 -7.16 5.51 -8.48
N THR A 322 -7.93 4.42 -8.35
CA THR A 322 -9.29 4.30 -8.88
C THR A 322 -10.35 4.30 -7.78
N SER A 323 -10.58 3.16 -7.12
CA SER A 323 -11.67 2.98 -6.15
C SER A 323 -11.51 3.82 -4.89
N TYR A 324 -10.30 3.86 -4.31
CA TYR A 324 -10.05 4.68 -3.11
C TYR A 324 -10.13 6.18 -3.42
N ARG A 325 -9.52 6.62 -4.53
CA ARG A 325 -9.66 7.98 -5.04
C ARG A 325 -11.13 8.35 -5.28
N GLY A 326 -11.91 7.49 -5.93
CA GLY A 326 -13.33 7.70 -6.18
C GLY A 326 -14.15 7.83 -4.89
N TRP A 327 -13.86 7.01 -3.88
CA TRP A 327 -14.43 7.17 -2.54
C TRP A 327 -14.06 8.54 -1.94
N LEU A 328 -12.80 8.94 -2.04
CA LEU A 328 -12.34 10.22 -1.50
C LEU A 328 -13.00 11.42 -2.19
N GLU A 329 -13.14 11.37 -3.51
CA GLU A 329 -13.88 12.36 -4.29
C GLU A 329 -15.33 12.44 -3.83
N HIS A 330 -16.00 11.31 -3.66
CA HIS A 330 -17.39 11.27 -3.20
C HIS A 330 -17.56 11.90 -1.80
N VAL A 331 -16.72 11.54 -0.83
CA VAL A 331 -16.89 12.04 0.56
C VAL A 331 -16.42 13.48 0.77
N LEU A 332 -15.59 14.02 -0.13
CA LEU A 332 -15.05 15.38 -0.02
C LEU A 332 -15.69 16.40 -0.97
N LEU A 333 -16.12 15.97 -2.15
CA LEU A 333 -16.63 16.86 -3.22
C LEU A 333 -18.14 16.74 -3.45
N GLY A 334 -18.78 15.64 -3.04
CA GLY A 334 -20.21 15.37 -3.23
C GLY A 334 -20.51 14.52 -4.45
#